data_AF-A0A848YAM0-F1
#
_entry.id   AF-A0A848YAM0-F1
#
_cell.length_a   1.000
_cell.length_b   1.000
_cell.length_c   1.000
_cell.angle_alpha   90.00
_cell.angle_beta   90.00
_cell.angle_gamma   90.00
#
_symmetry.space_group_name_H-M   'P 1'
#
loop_
_entity.id
_entity.type
_entity.pdbx_description
1 polymer ?
#
loop_
_entity_poly.entity_id
_entity_poly.type
_entity_poly.pdbx_seq_one_letter_code
_entity_poly.pdbx_strand_id
1 'polypeptide(L)' 'FAYQVSGEYAMLMAAVQNGWLDGDKVIPEALLAFKRAGADGILSYFALDVAKRLKSG' A
#
# COMPACT_ATOMS: atom_id res chain seq x y z
N PHE A 1 4.14 -8.47 12.56
CA PHE A 1 4.72 -8.02 11.28
C PHE A 1 4.05 -8.74 10.11
N ALA A 2 3.85 -8.08 8.98
CA ALA A 2 3.33 -8.66 7.74
C ALA A 2 4.19 -8.26 6.53
N TYR A 3 4.24 -9.10 5.50
CA TYR A 3 4.91 -8.79 4.23
C TYR A 3 3.85 -8.67 3.13
N GLN A 4 3.70 -7.47 2.60
CA GLN A 4 2.83 -7.17 1.46
C GLN A 4 3.60 -7.59 0.20
N VAL A 5 3.30 -8.80 -0.28
CA VAL A 5 4.15 -9.51 -1.27
C VAL A 5 4.19 -8.82 -2.63
N SER A 6 5.19 -9.15 -3.44
CA SER A 6 5.38 -8.60 -4.79
C SER A 6 4.17 -8.79 -5.70
N GLY A 7 3.44 -9.90 -5.58
CA GLY A 7 2.21 -10.15 -6.33
C GLY A 7 1.08 -9.16 -5.99
N GLU A 8 0.90 -8.85 -4.70
CA GLU A 8 -0.08 -7.85 -4.25
C GLU A 8 0.30 -6.45 -4.72
N TYR A 9 1.60 -6.12 -4.71
CA TYR A 9 2.11 -4.85 -5.23
C TYR A 9 1.82 -4.74 -6.73
N ALA A 10 2.19 -5.77 -7.50
CA ALA A 10 1.98 -5.80 -8.94
C ALA A 10 0.49 -5.72 -9.30
N MET A 11 -0.37 -6.40 -8.53
CA MET A 11 -1.82 -6.35 -8.72
C MET A 11 -2.39 -4.94 -8.51
N LEU A 12 -2.02 -4.27 -7.41
CA LEU A 12 -2.47 -2.90 -7.15
C LEU A 12 -1.91 -1.92 -8.19
N MET A 13 -0.63 -2.02 -8.54
CA MET A 13 -0.04 -1.17 -9.56
C MET A 13 -0.69 -1.37 -10.93
N ALA A 14 -0.98 -2.61 -11.33
CA ALA A 14 -1.68 -2.90 -12.57
C ALA A 14 -3.08 -2.26 -12.58
N ALA A 15 -3.84 -2.40 -11.48
CA ALA A 15 -5.17 -1.79 -11.39
C ALA A 15 -5.12 -0.25 -11.45
N VAL A 16 -4.14 0.37 -10.79
CA VAL A 16 -3.94 1.83 -10.81
C VAL A 16 -3.50 2.31 -12.20
N GLN A 17 -2.57 1.62 -12.84
CA GLN A 17 -2.06 1.97 -14.18
C GLN A 17 -3.13 1.82 -15.26
N ASN A 18 -4.06 0.88 -15.11
CA ASN A 18 -5.20 0.73 -16.00
C ASN A 18 -6.37 1.68 -15.65
N GLY A 19 -6.21 2.55 -14.65
CA GLY A 19 -7.24 3.50 -14.22
C GLY A 19 -8.45 2.86 -13.54
N TRP A 20 -8.36 1.59 -13.11
CA TRP A 20 -9.45 0.90 -12.43
C TRP A 20 -9.59 1.34 -10.97
N LEU A 21 -8.48 1.76 -10.35
CA LEU A 21 -8.43 2.21 -8.96
C LEU A 21 -7.61 3.49 -8.84
N ASP A 22 -7.98 4.31 -7.85
CA ASP A 22 -7.24 5.50 -7.45
C ASP A 22 -6.10 5.12 -6.48
N GLY A 23 -4.86 5.13 -6.99
CA GLY A 23 -3.67 4.74 -6.23
C GLY A 23 -3.37 5.61 -5.00
N ASP A 24 -3.89 6.84 -4.95
CA ASP A 24 -3.73 7.69 -3.78
C ASP A 24 -4.62 7.23 -2.62
N LYS A 25 -5.70 6.52 -2.91
CA LYS A 25 -6.65 5.99 -1.92
C LYS A 25 -6.38 4.54 -1.56
N VAL A 26 -6.26 3.67 -2.57
CA VAL A 26 -6.26 2.21 -2.34
C VAL A 26 -4.96 1.70 -1.73
N ILE A 27 -3.81 2.31 -2.04
CA ILE A 27 -2.51 1.89 -1.50
C ILE A 27 -2.44 2.12 0.02
N PRO A 28 -2.75 3.33 0.55
CA PRO A 28 -2.84 3.54 2.00
C PRO A 28 -3.91 2.66 2.66
N GLU A 29 -5.06 2.45 2.00
CA GLU A 29 -6.13 1.60 2.53
C GLU A 29 -5.67 0.13 2.73
N ALA A 30 -4.95 -0.43 1.75
CA ALA A 30 -4.39 -1.77 1.85
C ALA A 30 -3.41 -1.91 3.02
N LEU A 31 -2.50 -0.94 3.20
CA LEU A 31 -1.57 -0.94 4.35
C LEU A 31 -2.30 -0.75 5.68
N LEU A 32 -3.33 0.10 5.71
CA LEU A 32 -4.17 0.29 6.89
C LEU A 32 -4.92 -1.00 7.26
N ALA A 33 -5.34 -1.79 6.27
CA ALA A 33 -5.96 -3.09 6.51
C ALA A 33 -5.01 -4.07 7.22
N PHE A 34 -3.72 -4.10 6.84
CA PHE A 34 -2.71 -4.89 7.58
C PHE A 34 -2.55 -4.41 9.03
N LYS A 35 -2.48 -3.09 9.25
CA LYS A 35 -2.41 -2.55 10.62
C LYS A 35 -3.64 -2.92 11.43
N ARG A 36 -4.84 -2.82 10.84
CA ARG A 36 -6.12 -3.21 11.45
C ARG A 36 -6.16 -4.71 11.78
N ALA A 37 -5.55 -5.55 10.95
CA ALA A 37 -5.42 -6.98 11.19
C ALA A 37 -4.42 -7.33 12.32
N GLY A 38 -3.76 -6.33 12.93
CA GLY A 38 -2.86 -6.51 14.06
C GLY A 38 -1.37 -6.50 13.70
N ALA A 39 -1.00 -6.10 12.48
CA ALA A 39 0.41 -5.98 12.12
C ALA A 39 1.07 -4.77 12.81
N ASP A 40 2.10 -5.00 13.61
CA ASP A 40 2.92 -3.91 14.19
C ASP A 40 3.87 -3.23 13.20
N GLY A 41 4.18 -3.92 12.10
CA GLY A 41 5.01 -3.42 11.01
C GLY A 41 4.67 -4.14 9.72
N ILE A 42 4.80 -3.44 8.60
CA ILE A 42 4.47 -3.93 7.25
C ILE A 42 5.68 -3.71 6.36
N LEU A 43 6.22 -4.80 5.82
CA LEU A 43 7.25 -4.76 4.81
C LEU A 43 6.56 -4.70 3.46
N SER A 44 6.76 -3.62 2.70
CA SER A 44 6.07 -3.36 1.45
C SER A 44 6.94 -2.53 0.52
N TYR A 45 6.79 -2.76 -0.79
CA TYR A 45 7.39 -1.93 -1.83
C TYR A 45 6.80 -0.51 -1.85
N PHE A 46 5.59 -0.30 -1.32
CA PHE A 46 4.96 1.02 -1.20
C PHE A 46 5.48 1.87 -0.04
N ALA A 47 6.36 1.33 0.81
CA ALA A 47 6.76 1.98 2.06
C ALA A 47 7.31 3.40 1.85
N LEU A 48 8.19 3.60 0.86
CA LEU A 48 8.78 4.92 0.58
C LEU A 48 7.75 5.92 0.07
N ASP A 49 6.84 5.49 -0.82
CA ASP A 49 5.86 6.39 -1.42
C ASP A 49 4.80 6.82 -0.39
N VAL A 50 4.34 5.90 0.43
CA VAL A 50 3.41 6.21 1.53
C VAL A 50 4.09 7.08 2.59
N ALA A 51 5.36 6.83 2.93
CA ALA A 51 6.11 7.66 3.87
C ALA A 51 6.26 9.11 3.37
N LYS A 52 6.55 9.31 2.08
CA LYS A 52 6.61 10.65 1.47
C LYS A 52 5.27 11.37 1.61
N ARG A 53 4.16 10.69 1.29
CA ARG A 53 2.80 11.24 1.38
C ARG A 53 2.43 11.64 2.82
N LEU A 54 2.75 10.80 3.79
CA LEU A 54 2.50 11.08 5.21
C LEU A 54 3.31 12.28 5.72
N LYS A 55 4.52 12.51 5.19
CA LYS A 55 5.35 13.67 5.55
C LYS A 55 4.84 14.98 4.94
N SER A 56 4.14 14.92 3.81
CA SER A 56 3.63 16.10 3.10
C SER A 56 2.25 16.59 3.58
N GLY A 57 1.56 15.82 4.43
CA GLY A 57 0.33 16.25 5.12
C GLY A 57 0.64 16.88 6.46
#